data_AF-A0A0U4B4Y8-F1
#
_entry.id   AF-A0A0U4B4Y8-F1
#
_cell.length_a   1.000
_cell.length_b   1.000
_cell.length_c   1.000
_cell.angle_alpha   90.00
_cell.angle_beta   90.00
_cell.angle_gamma   90.00
#
_symmetry.space_group_name_H-M   'P 1'
#
loop_
_entity.id
_entity.type
_entity.pdbx_description
1 polymer ?
#
loop_
_entity_poly.entity_id
_entity_poly.type
_entity_poly.pdbx_seq_one_letter_code
_entity_poly.pdbx_strand_id
1 'polypeptide(L)'
;MWRRVLHLHFVFLVLLSSSLGVDRGNFKSCQQSSFCKRCRAVEPDKSVYILHLNTLRVEDSVVSAKIQNTQNLVEFKFELYALSGATFRMKINELSPLKPRYEVEHVLAGEPQLERLEVKERTAEYVSVSSGSTKAKIYGAPFRVDFYNGDTLAITANAKGLMKFEHIRVKPESKDDGNEQPDNQALDDTASDPGAWEENFKSHHDSKPNGPTAVALDFTFAGAHYAYGIPLHADSFALKSTKNGDPYRLFNLDVFEYELHNPMALYGSIPMLVAHGPSMTSGVFWLNAAETWVDIDGTHDQNVMSSIVNFVLGLCVHLKLVHISCQRVALLMYFL
;
A
#
# COMPACT_ATOMS: atom_id res chain seq x y z
N MET A 1 -16.52 17.95 56.21
CA MET A 1 -15.87 16.62 56.37
C MET A 1 -16.40 15.62 55.34
N TRP A 2 -17.72 15.41 55.25
CA TRP A 2 -18.37 14.45 54.33
C TRP A 2 -18.03 14.61 52.83
N ARG A 3 -17.98 15.84 52.30
CA ARG A 3 -17.60 16.10 50.89
C ARG A 3 -16.18 15.65 50.53
N ARG A 4 -15.22 15.76 51.47
CA ARG A 4 -13.83 15.34 51.24
C ARG A 4 -13.68 13.82 51.25
N VAL A 5 -14.47 13.13 52.08
CA VAL A 5 -14.54 11.67 52.13
C VAL A 5 -15.17 11.10 50.85
N LEU A 6 -16.23 11.75 50.35
CA LEU A 6 -16.86 11.35 49.08
C LEU A 6 -15.92 11.52 47.88
N HIS A 7 -15.13 12.59 47.84
CA HIS A 7 -14.11 12.78 46.80
C HIS A 7 -12.97 11.76 46.89
N LEU A 8 -12.50 11.41 48.10
CA LEU A 8 -11.50 10.37 48.26
C LEU A 8 -12.03 8.99 47.80
N HIS A 9 -13.27 8.65 48.13
CA HIS A 9 -13.88 7.39 47.69
C HIS A 9 -14.12 7.35 46.19
N PHE A 10 -14.51 8.48 45.58
CA PHE A 10 -14.64 8.57 44.12
C PHE A 10 -13.29 8.43 43.42
N VAL A 11 -12.24 9.11 43.91
CA VAL A 11 -10.87 8.95 43.37
C VAL A 11 -10.37 7.52 43.56
N PHE A 12 -10.64 6.89 44.71
CA PHE A 12 -10.26 5.50 44.96
C PHE A 12 -11.01 4.50 44.07
N LEU A 13 -12.30 4.73 43.80
CA LEU A 13 -13.09 3.95 42.84
C LEU A 13 -12.59 4.13 41.40
N VAL A 14 -12.21 5.35 41.01
CA VAL A 14 -11.61 5.64 39.70
C VAL A 14 -10.24 4.97 39.54
N LEU A 15 -9.42 4.95 40.60
CA LEU A 15 -8.14 4.26 40.64
C LEU A 15 -8.30 2.73 40.65
N LEU A 16 -9.38 2.19 41.22
CA LEU A 16 -9.70 0.75 41.15
C LEU A 16 -10.19 0.31 39.76
N SER A 17 -10.66 1.25 38.92
CA SER A 17 -11.10 0.98 37.55
C SER A 17 -10.01 1.12 36.48
N SER A 18 -8.73 1.20 36.87
CA SER A 18 -7.64 1.10 35.89
C SER A 18 -7.48 -0.37 35.47
N SER A 19 -8.13 -0.76 34.38
CA SER A 19 -7.77 -1.98 33.66
C SER A 19 -6.38 -1.81 33.07
N LEU A 20 -5.48 -2.74 33.33
CA LEU A 20 -4.27 -2.87 32.53
C LEU A 20 -4.71 -3.28 31.13
N GLY A 21 -4.33 -2.48 30.14
CA GLY A 21 -4.49 -2.83 28.73
C GLY A 21 -3.17 -3.36 28.18
N VAL A 22 -3.18 -3.73 26.90
CA VAL A 22 -1.99 -4.16 26.16
C VAL A 22 -0.77 -3.27 26.43
N ASP A 23 0.37 -3.89 26.73
CA ASP A 23 1.67 -3.20 26.72
C ASP A 23 2.09 -2.91 25.27
N ARG A 24 1.68 -1.72 24.78
CA ARG A 24 2.00 -1.21 23.44
C ARG A 24 3.50 -1.17 23.16
N GLY A 25 4.35 -1.09 24.19
CA GLY A 25 5.80 -1.10 24.03
C GLY A 25 6.33 -2.40 23.43
N ASN A 26 5.58 -3.51 23.50
CA ASN A 26 5.95 -4.80 22.88
C ASN A 26 5.67 -4.87 21.37
N PHE A 27 4.99 -3.87 20.80
CA PHE A 27 4.54 -3.91 19.42
C PHE A 27 5.04 -2.67 18.68
N LYS A 28 5.77 -2.87 17.57
CA LYS A 28 6.26 -1.77 16.74
C LYS A 28 5.12 -0.85 16.28
N SER A 29 5.30 0.46 16.43
CA SER A 29 4.59 1.48 15.64
C SER A 29 5.16 1.54 14.22
N CYS A 30 4.50 2.26 13.31
CA CYS A 30 5.04 2.44 11.96
C CYS A 30 6.42 3.11 11.97
N GLN A 31 6.63 4.07 12.87
CA GLN A 31 7.92 4.76 13.00
C GLN A 31 9.06 3.83 13.46
N GLN A 32 8.73 2.78 14.22
CA GLN A 32 9.68 1.77 14.68
C GLN A 32 9.87 0.62 13.68
N SER A 33 9.04 0.54 12.64
CA SER A 33 9.21 -0.38 11.53
C SER A 33 9.89 0.34 10.37
N SER A 34 11.16 -0.01 10.08
CA SER A 34 11.98 0.75 9.14
C SER A 34 11.32 0.89 7.76
N PHE A 35 10.74 -0.19 7.23
CA PHE A 35 10.08 -0.15 5.92
C PHE A 35 8.78 0.66 5.93
N CYS A 36 7.99 0.57 7.00
CA CYS A 36 6.78 1.38 7.12
C CYS A 36 7.13 2.87 7.12
N LYS A 37 8.11 3.27 7.93
CA LYS A 37 8.65 4.62 7.97
C LYS A 37 9.12 5.10 6.59
N ARG A 38 9.88 4.28 5.84
CA ARG A 38 10.37 4.65 4.49
C ARG A 38 9.24 4.78 3.47
N CYS A 39 8.29 3.84 3.45
CA CYS A 39 7.15 3.92 2.55
C CYS A 39 6.25 5.11 2.88
N ARG A 40 5.96 5.36 4.15
CA ARG A 40 5.13 6.49 4.60
C ARG A 40 5.76 7.86 4.35
N ALA A 41 7.09 7.92 4.22
CA ALA A 41 7.83 9.15 3.91
C ALA A 41 7.83 9.51 2.41
N VAL A 42 7.26 8.68 1.52
CA VAL A 42 7.14 9.01 0.09
C VAL A 42 6.20 10.21 -0.08
N GLU A 43 6.69 11.25 -0.74
CA GLU A 43 5.92 12.47 -0.95
C GLU A 43 4.93 12.32 -2.12
N PRO A 44 3.65 12.74 -1.93
CA PRO A 44 2.68 12.76 -3.02
C PRO A 44 3.14 13.59 -4.21
N ASP A 45 2.67 13.21 -5.40
CA ASP A 45 2.88 13.92 -6.67
C ASP A 45 4.35 14.03 -7.11
N LYS A 46 5.25 13.23 -6.52
CA LYS A 46 6.68 13.14 -6.86
C LYS A 46 7.11 11.74 -7.31
N SER A 47 6.20 11.00 -7.97
CA SER A 47 6.51 9.65 -8.44
C SER A 47 7.68 9.64 -9.42
N VAL A 48 8.62 8.72 -9.20
CA VAL A 48 9.82 8.52 -10.04
C VAL A 48 9.64 7.37 -11.03
N TYR A 49 8.48 6.72 -11.02
CA TYR A 49 8.20 5.55 -11.85
C TYR A 49 7.56 5.97 -13.16
N ILE A 50 8.20 5.57 -14.26
CA ILE A 50 7.67 5.74 -15.61
C ILE A 50 7.40 4.38 -16.23
N LEU A 51 6.25 4.21 -16.86
CA LEU A 51 5.95 3.06 -17.70
C LEU A 51 6.27 3.41 -19.16
N HIS A 52 7.14 2.60 -19.75
CA HIS A 52 7.61 2.78 -21.13
C HIS A 52 6.57 2.25 -22.12
N LEU A 53 5.65 3.12 -22.58
CA LEU A 53 4.53 2.75 -23.47
C LEU A 53 4.99 2.13 -24.80
N ASN A 54 6.19 2.48 -25.29
CA ASN A 54 6.80 1.86 -26.46
C ASN A 54 7.14 0.37 -26.27
N THR A 55 7.29 -0.09 -25.01
CA THR A 55 7.51 -1.50 -24.66
C THR A 55 6.20 -2.25 -24.41
N LEU A 56 5.05 -1.56 -24.40
CA LEU A 56 3.77 -2.13 -24.02
C LEU A 56 3.23 -3.08 -25.10
N ARG A 57 3.11 -4.35 -24.73
CA ARG A 57 2.54 -5.44 -25.54
C ARG A 57 1.19 -5.83 -24.97
N VAL A 58 0.23 -6.09 -25.86
CA VAL A 58 -1.08 -6.62 -25.49
C VAL A 58 -1.22 -7.97 -26.19
N GLU A 59 -1.25 -9.03 -25.39
CA GLU A 59 -1.55 -10.39 -25.82
C GLU A 59 -3.03 -10.68 -25.54
N ASP A 60 -3.49 -11.92 -25.76
CA ASP A 60 -4.92 -12.26 -25.68
C ASP A 60 -5.56 -11.86 -24.34
N SER A 61 -4.87 -12.04 -23.21
CA SER A 61 -5.42 -11.78 -21.87
C SER A 61 -4.52 -10.95 -20.96
N VAL A 62 -3.35 -10.52 -21.44
CA VAL A 62 -2.36 -9.81 -20.64
C VAL A 62 -1.79 -8.59 -21.37
N VAL A 63 -1.69 -7.48 -20.66
CA VAL A 63 -0.83 -6.35 -21.03
C VAL A 63 0.49 -6.49 -20.30
N SER A 64 1.62 -6.38 -21.00
CA SER A 64 2.95 -6.35 -20.38
C SER A 64 3.74 -5.12 -20.82
N ALA A 65 4.49 -4.52 -19.92
CA ALA A 65 5.36 -3.37 -20.20
C ALA A 65 6.54 -3.30 -19.22
N LYS A 66 7.52 -2.46 -19.54
CA LYS A 66 8.59 -2.09 -18.60
C LYS A 66 8.20 -0.84 -17.82
N ILE A 67 8.44 -0.88 -16.51
CA ILE A 67 8.50 0.31 -15.66
C ILE A 67 9.96 0.58 -15.33
N GLN A 68 10.35 1.84 -15.22
CA GLN A 68 11.67 2.25 -14.76
C GLN A 68 11.56 3.27 -13.65
N ASN A 69 12.40 3.14 -12.62
CA ASN A 69 12.63 4.20 -11.66
C ASN A 69 13.68 5.16 -12.23
N THR A 70 13.32 6.44 -12.41
CA THR A 70 14.16 7.45 -13.07
C THR A 70 15.37 7.89 -12.25
N GLN A 71 15.38 7.62 -10.94
CA GLN A 71 16.48 8.01 -10.05
C GLN A 71 17.58 6.95 -10.01
N ASN A 72 17.22 5.67 -9.92
CA ASN A 72 18.18 4.56 -9.81
C ASN A 72 18.28 3.67 -11.06
N LEU A 73 17.50 4.00 -12.10
CA LEU A 73 17.46 3.33 -13.41
C LEU A 73 17.00 1.86 -13.38
N VAL A 74 16.59 1.34 -12.22
CA VAL A 74 16.13 -0.05 -12.09
C VAL A 74 14.84 -0.26 -12.87
N GLU A 75 14.80 -1.35 -13.63
CA GLU A 75 13.66 -1.77 -14.44
C GLU A 75 12.80 -2.83 -13.72
N PHE A 76 11.50 -2.68 -13.85
CA PHE A 76 10.48 -3.59 -13.34
C PHE A 76 9.61 -4.08 -14.50
N LYS A 77 9.11 -5.29 -14.38
CA LYS A 77 8.11 -5.88 -15.27
C LYS A 77 6.72 -5.57 -14.73
N PHE A 78 5.90 -4.91 -15.54
CA PHE A 78 4.48 -4.70 -15.31
C PHE A 78 3.66 -5.71 -16.10
N GLU A 79 2.67 -6.32 -15.46
CA GLU A 79 1.71 -7.22 -16.09
C GLU A 79 0.30 -6.90 -15.58
N LEU A 80 -0.66 -6.80 -16.50
CA LEU A 80 -2.09 -6.61 -16.19
C LEU A 80 -2.92 -7.66 -16.92
N TYR A 81 -3.56 -8.55 -16.16
CA TYR A 81 -4.40 -9.61 -16.67
C TYR A 81 -5.88 -9.24 -16.55
N ALA A 82 -6.65 -9.50 -17.60
CA ALA A 82 -8.12 -9.53 -17.50
C ALA A 82 -8.56 -10.91 -17.00
N LEU A 83 -9.44 -10.92 -16.01
CA LEU A 83 -9.96 -12.13 -15.38
C LEU A 83 -11.49 -12.14 -15.43
N SER A 84 -12.07 -13.34 -15.34
CA SER A 84 -13.51 -13.54 -15.23
C SER A 84 -14.09 -12.81 -14.02
N GLY A 85 -15.32 -12.29 -14.17
CA GLY A 85 -16.01 -11.62 -13.06
C GLY A 85 -15.60 -10.16 -12.88
N ALA A 86 -15.44 -9.43 -14.00
CA ALA A 86 -15.14 -8.00 -14.00
C ALA A 86 -13.85 -7.63 -13.24
N THR A 87 -12.88 -8.55 -13.20
CA THR A 87 -11.70 -8.44 -12.34
C THR A 87 -10.45 -8.19 -13.17
N PHE A 88 -9.56 -7.31 -12.69
CA PHE A 88 -8.20 -7.21 -13.21
C PHE A 88 -7.18 -7.69 -12.18
N ARG A 89 -6.15 -8.41 -12.61
CA ARG A 89 -4.99 -8.75 -11.77
C ARG A 89 -3.77 -7.96 -12.23
N MET A 90 -3.20 -7.13 -11.36
CA MET A 90 -1.99 -6.38 -11.65
C MET A 90 -0.81 -6.98 -10.89
N LYS A 91 0.29 -7.18 -11.61
CA LYS A 91 1.55 -7.69 -11.09
C LYS A 91 2.69 -6.75 -11.46
N ILE A 92 3.51 -6.38 -10.48
CA ILE A 92 4.79 -5.70 -10.70
C ILE A 92 5.89 -6.49 -10.00
N ASN A 93 6.93 -6.82 -10.74
CA ASN A 93 8.11 -7.50 -10.20
C ASN A 93 9.39 -6.90 -10.79
N GLU A 94 10.54 -7.16 -10.19
CA GLU A 94 11.84 -6.79 -10.77
C GLU A 94 12.01 -7.49 -12.13
N LEU A 95 12.51 -6.76 -13.12
CA LEU A 95 12.73 -7.34 -14.45
C LEU A 95 13.90 -8.33 -14.43
N SER A 96 14.95 -8.01 -13.67
CA SER A 96 16.17 -8.81 -13.53
C SER A 96 16.64 -8.85 -12.07
N PRO A 97 15.91 -9.56 -11.18
CA PRO A 97 16.26 -9.57 -9.77
C PRO A 97 17.51 -10.39 -9.48
N LEU A 98 18.28 -9.99 -8.45
CA LEU A 98 19.40 -10.81 -7.93
C LEU A 98 18.93 -12.17 -7.41
N LYS A 99 17.66 -12.25 -6.99
CA LYS A 99 16.98 -13.49 -6.57
C LYS A 99 15.46 -13.33 -6.66
N PRO A 100 14.70 -14.41 -6.85
CA PRO A 100 13.24 -14.32 -6.92
C PRO A 100 12.63 -13.67 -5.67
N ARG A 101 11.62 -12.82 -5.87
CA ARG A 101 10.73 -12.37 -4.81
C ARG A 101 9.73 -13.47 -4.49
N TYR A 102 9.29 -13.51 -3.23
CA TYR A 102 8.21 -14.40 -2.85
C TYR A 102 6.93 -14.02 -3.59
N GLU A 103 6.17 -15.04 -4.01
CA GLU A 103 4.81 -14.93 -4.53
C GLU A 103 3.92 -15.84 -3.68
N VAL A 104 2.74 -15.37 -3.30
CA VAL A 104 1.90 -16.09 -2.34
C VAL A 104 1.28 -17.32 -3.00
N GLU A 105 1.54 -18.49 -2.42
CA GLU A 105 0.99 -19.77 -2.88
C GLU A 105 -0.21 -20.20 -2.01
N HIS A 106 -1.04 -21.11 -2.53
CA HIS A 106 -2.12 -21.81 -1.82
C HIS A 106 -3.31 -20.98 -1.28
N VAL A 107 -3.30 -19.64 -1.44
CA VAL A 107 -4.44 -18.79 -1.05
C VAL A 107 -5.57 -18.84 -2.07
N LEU A 108 -5.24 -18.97 -3.36
CA LEU A 108 -6.23 -19.11 -4.42
C LEU A 108 -6.67 -20.56 -4.54
N ALA A 109 -7.98 -20.81 -4.66
CA ALA A 109 -8.54 -22.15 -4.87
C ALA A 109 -8.22 -22.74 -6.27
N GLY A 110 -7.57 -21.96 -7.13
CA GLY A 110 -7.14 -22.26 -8.49
C GLY A 110 -6.76 -20.96 -9.20
N GLU A 111 -6.06 -21.08 -10.34
CA GLU A 111 -5.80 -19.89 -11.17
C GLU A 111 -7.13 -19.33 -11.71
N PRO A 112 -7.42 -18.02 -11.50
CA PRO A 112 -8.62 -17.41 -12.04
C PRO A 112 -8.67 -17.50 -13.57
N GLN A 113 -9.87 -17.69 -14.12
CA GLN A 113 -10.06 -17.79 -15.56
C GLN A 113 -9.68 -16.47 -16.25
N LEU A 114 -8.80 -16.54 -17.24
CA LEU A 114 -8.39 -15.39 -18.05
C LEU A 114 -9.51 -14.99 -19.02
N GLU A 115 -9.67 -13.68 -19.23
CA GLU A 115 -10.57 -13.12 -20.26
C GLU A 115 -9.78 -12.39 -21.35
N ARG A 116 -10.41 -12.20 -22.50
CA ARG A 116 -9.78 -11.55 -23.64
C ARG A 116 -9.73 -10.03 -23.47
N LEU A 117 -8.57 -9.46 -23.73
CA LEU A 117 -8.36 -8.02 -23.82
C LEU A 117 -8.58 -7.50 -25.24
N GLU A 118 -9.25 -6.35 -25.33
CA GLU A 118 -9.36 -5.57 -26.55
C GLU A 118 -8.70 -4.21 -26.36
N VAL A 119 -7.78 -3.86 -27.27
CA VAL A 119 -7.21 -2.51 -27.29
C VAL A 119 -8.26 -1.53 -27.81
N LYS A 120 -8.56 -0.49 -27.02
CA LYS A 120 -9.51 0.56 -27.40
C LYS A 120 -8.80 1.80 -27.92
N GLU A 121 -7.68 2.16 -27.32
CA GLU A 121 -6.96 3.38 -27.67
C GLU A 121 -5.46 3.25 -27.38
N ARG A 122 -4.63 3.86 -28.22
CA ARG A 122 -3.20 4.04 -27.99
C ARG A 122 -2.84 5.49 -28.28
N THR A 123 -2.35 6.20 -27.29
CA THR A 123 -1.91 7.60 -27.39
C THR A 123 -0.45 7.71 -26.95
N ALA A 124 0.11 8.92 -27.02
CA ALA A 124 1.43 9.21 -26.46
C ALA A 124 1.44 9.15 -24.92
N GLU A 125 0.27 9.29 -24.27
CA GLU A 125 0.14 9.39 -22.82
C GLU A 125 -0.33 8.09 -22.16
N TYR A 126 -1.14 7.29 -22.86
CA TYR A 126 -1.71 6.06 -22.33
C TYR A 126 -2.09 5.02 -23.39
N VAL A 127 -2.33 3.80 -22.92
CA VAL A 127 -3.00 2.73 -23.67
C VAL A 127 -4.24 2.29 -22.90
N SER A 128 -5.39 2.22 -23.58
CA SER A 128 -6.65 1.74 -23.02
C SER A 128 -6.96 0.33 -23.53
N VAL A 129 -7.28 -0.58 -22.62
CA VAL A 129 -7.76 -1.93 -22.91
C VAL A 129 -9.09 -2.20 -22.21
N SER A 130 -9.90 -3.14 -22.72
CA SER A 130 -11.14 -3.56 -22.07
C SER A 130 -11.33 -5.08 -22.07
N SER A 131 -12.09 -5.58 -21.10
CA SER A 131 -12.61 -6.94 -21.04
C SER A 131 -14.09 -6.88 -20.66
N GLY A 132 -14.98 -7.33 -21.55
CA GLY A 132 -16.42 -7.21 -21.32
C GLY A 132 -16.84 -5.75 -21.07
N SER A 133 -17.44 -5.48 -19.90
CA SER A 133 -17.85 -4.13 -19.51
C SER A 133 -16.75 -3.34 -18.79
N THR A 134 -15.62 -3.94 -18.41
CA THR A 134 -14.57 -3.24 -17.66
C THR A 134 -13.47 -2.75 -18.58
N LYS A 135 -12.81 -1.66 -18.17
CA LYS A 135 -11.78 -0.97 -18.95
C LYS A 135 -10.64 -0.56 -18.04
N ALA A 136 -9.41 -0.67 -18.53
CA ALA A 136 -8.21 -0.17 -17.87
C ALA A 136 -7.48 0.82 -18.79
N LYS A 137 -7.09 1.99 -18.25
CA LYS A 137 -6.21 2.95 -18.92
C LYS A 137 -4.85 2.95 -18.22
N ILE A 138 -3.81 2.57 -18.95
CA ILE A 138 -2.42 2.48 -18.46
C ILE A 138 -1.65 3.72 -18.94
N TYR A 139 -1.26 4.59 -18.01
CA TYR A 139 -0.52 5.82 -18.27
C TYR A 139 1.00 5.62 -18.15
N GLY A 140 1.75 6.37 -18.96
CA GLY A 140 3.21 6.30 -19.03
C GLY A 140 3.94 7.02 -17.91
N ALA A 141 4.04 8.35 -17.98
CA ALA A 141 4.88 9.17 -17.11
C ALA A 141 4.06 10.32 -16.46
N PRO A 142 3.78 10.27 -15.13
CA PRO A 142 4.10 9.19 -14.21
C PRO A 142 3.25 7.93 -14.45
N PHE A 143 3.75 6.77 -14.02
CA PHE A 143 3.02 5.50 -14.09
C PHE A 143 1.72 5.59 -13.28
N ARG A 144 0.59 5.25 -13.89
CA ARG A 144 -0.74 5.21 -13.26
C ARG A 144 -1.64 4.23 -14.01
N VAL A 145 -2.57 3.59 -13.31
CA VAL A 145 -3.60 2.76 -13.96
C VAL A 145 -4.99 3.15 -13.46
N ASP A 146 -5.88 3.51 -14.37
CA ASP A 146 -7.28 3.80 -14.07
C ASP A 146 -8.17 2.64 -14.48
N PHE A 147 -8.98 2.12 -13.56
CA PHE A 147 -9.92 1.01 -13.76
C PHE A 147 -11.36 1.54 -13.79
N TYR A 148 -12.13 1.10 -14.78
CA TYR A 148 -13.49 1.55 -15.04
C TYR A 148 -14.44 0.35 -15.12
N ASN A 149 -15.67 0.55 -14.66
CA ASN A 149 -16.82 -0.28 -15.02
C ASN A 149 -17.74 0.52 -15.96
N GLY A 150 -17.81 0.09 -17.21
CA GLY A 150 -18.32 0.89 -18.32
C GLY A 150 -17.51 2.18 -18.50
N ASP A 151 -18.17 3.32 -18.37
CA ASP A 151 -17.54 4.65 -18.41
C ASP A 151 -17.35 5.28 -17.01
N THR A 152 -17.71 4.55 -15.95
CA THR A 152 -17.55 5.05 -14.58
C THR A 152 -16.19 4.61 -14.03
N LEU A 153 -15.37 5.58 -13.61
CA LEU A 153 -14.10 5.32 -12.93
C LEU A 153 -14.39 4.63 -11.59
N ALA A 154 -13.73 3.52 -11.33
CA ALA A 154 -13.89 2.72 -10.12
C ALA A 154 -12.70 2.92 -9.17
N ILE A 155 -11.49 2.63 -9.67
CA ILE A 155 -10.25 2.64 -8.89
C ILE A 155 -9.14 3.27 -9.74
N THR A 156 -8.34 4.14 -9.16
CA THR A 156 -7.06 4.56 -9.73
C THR A 156 -5.93 4.02 -8.86
N ALA A 157 -5.00 3.28 -9.47
CA ALA A 157 -3.76 2.85 -8.87
C ALA A 157 -2.64 3.87 -9.17
N ASN A 158 -1.88 4.23 -8.13
CA ASN A 158 -0.81 5.25 -8.15
C ASN A 158 -1.28 6.68 -8.48
N ALA A 159 -2.48 7.07 -8.03
CA ALA A 159 -3.02 8.41 -8.28
C ALA A 159 -2.16 9.51 -7.67
N LYS A 160 -1.64 9.26 -6.47
CA LYS A 160 -0.78 10.17 -5.70
C LYS A 160 0.69 9.92 -5.94
N GLY A 161 1.04 8.96 -6.79
CA GLY A 161 2.43 8.67 -7.11
C GLY A 161 3.21 8.06 -5.96
N LEU A 162 2.55 7.43 -4.99
CA LEU A 162 3.16 6.88 -3.77
C LEU A 162 3.75 5.48 -3.98
N MET A 163 3.74 4.97 -5.21
CA MET A 163 4.44 3.73 -5.55
C MET A 163 5.88 3.78 -5.02
N LYS A 164 6.27 2.74 -4.29
CA LYS A 164 7.65 2.49 -3.85
C LYS A 164 7.97 1.04 -4.11
N PHE A 165 9.07 0.78 -4.78
CA PHE A 165 9.57 -0.57 -5.01
C PHE A 165 11.07 -0.60 -4.70
N GLU A 166 11.43 -1.07 -3.51
CA GLU A 166 12.82 -1.22 -3.10
C GLU A 166 13.41 -2.45 -3.78
N HIS A 167 14.25 -2.26 -4.80
CA HIS A 167 14.90 -3.33 -5.55
C HIS A 167 15.89 -4.13 -4.69
N ILE A 168 16.07 -5.41 -4.97
CA ILE A 168 17.04 -6.26 -4.24
C ILE A 168 18.46 -5.83 -4.64
N ARG A 169 19.30 -5.60 -3.63
CA ARG A 169 20.70 -5.19 -3.83
C ARG A 169 21.64 -5.84 -2.82
N VAL A 170 22.93 -5.81 -3.13
CA VAL A 170 23.99 -6.21 -2.20
C VAL A 170 24.22 -5.10 -1.18
N LYS A 171 24.59 -5.48 0.04
CA LYS A 171 24.94 -4.52 1.09
C LYS A 171 26.12 -3.65 0.65
N PRO A 172 25.99 -2.31 0.67
CA PRO A 172 27.14 -1.44 0.45
C PRO A 172 28.21 -1.73 1.50
N GLU A 173 29.47 -1.86 1.07
CA GLU A 173 30.58 -1.99 2.01
C GLU A 173 30.73 -0.70 2.83
N SER A 174 30.97 -0.84 4.14
CA SER A 174 31.25 0.29 5.02
C SER A 174 32.59 0.91 4.62
N LYS A 175 32.56 2.20 4.23
CA LYS A 175 33.77 2.99 3.95
C LYS A 175 34.54 3.22 5.26
N ASP A 176 35.41 2.28 5.62
CA ASP A 176 36.35 2.44 6.74
C ASP A 176 37.78 2.78 6.28
N ASP A 177 38.02 2.94 4.97
CA ASP A 177 39.30 3.44 4.45
C ASP A 177 39.05 4.40 3.28
N GLY A 178 39.69 5.59 3.34
CA GLY A 178 39.46 6.78 2.51
C GLY A 178 39.77 6.67 1.01
N ASN A 179 39.24 5.66 0.32
CA ASN A 179 39.21 5.60 -1.14
C ASN A 179 37.81 5.93 -1.66
N GLU A 180 37.71 7.07 -2.36
CA GLU A 180 36.55 7.45 -3.14
C GLU A 180 36.43 6.53 -4.36
N GLN A 181 35.55 5.53 -4.28
CA GLN A 181 35.00 4.87 -5.46
C GLN A 181 33.64 5.52 -5.79
N PRO A 182 33.50 6.18 -6.95
CA PRO A 182 32.22 6.71 -7.40
C PRO A 182 31.50 5.66 -8.25
N ASP A 183 30.32 5.19 -7.80
CA ASP A 183 29.11 5.08 -8.66
C ASP A 183 27.91 4.42 -7.96
N ASN A 184 28.10 3.40 -7.11
CA ASN A 184 26.95 2.61 -6.62
C ASN A 184 26.23 3.16 -5.38
N GLN A 185 26.84 4.08 -4.63
CA GLN A 185 26.19 4.68 -3.43
C GLN A 185 25.21 5.80 -3.78
N ALA A 186 25.32 6.43 -4.96
CA ALA A 186 24.48 7.58 -5.35
C ALA A 186 23.04 7.19 -5.76
N LEU A 187 22.78 5.89 -5.94
CA LEU A 187 21.51 5.35 -6.46
C LEU A 187 20.69 4.59 -5.39
N ASP A 188 21.19 4.48 -4.15
CA ASP A 188 20.46 3.84 -3.04
C ASP A 188 19.66 4.89 -2.24
N ASP A 189 18.36 4.94 -2.52
CA ASP A 189 17.39 5.85 -1.89
C ASP A 189 17.03 5.49 -0.44
N THR A 190 17.70 4.49 0.15
CA THR A 190 17.52 4.08 1.56
C THR A 190 18.78 4.24 2.40
N ALA A 191 19.89 4.68 1.82
CA ALA A 191 21.20 4.72 2.49
C ALA A 191 21.20 5.56 3.79
N SER A 192 20.27 6.52 3.91
CA SER A 192 20.11 7.37 5.09
C SER A 192 19.27 6.74 6.21
N ASP A 193 18.60 5.60 5.99
CA ASP A 193 17.80 4.93 7.01
C ASP A 193 18.67 3.94 7.82
N PRO A 194 18.86 4.17 9.14
CA PRO A 194 19.64 3.26 9.97
C PRO A 194 19.04 1.84 10.06
N GLY A 195 17.74 1.66 9.76
CA GLY A 195 17.09 0.35 9.69
C GLY A 195 17.05 -0.26 8.28
N ALA A 196 17.77 0.30 7.31
CA ALA A 196 17.82 -0.22 5.94
C ALA A 196 18.48 -1.62 5.87
N TRP A 197 19.37 -1.96 6.79
CA TRP A 197 19.99 -3.29 6.89
C TRP A 197 19.63 -3.92 8.22
N GLU A 198 20.57 -4.07 9.14
CA GLU A 198 20.26 -4.63 10.44
C GLU A 198 19.27 -3.75 11.21
N GLU A 199 18.27 -4.37 11.83
CA GLU A 199 17.25 -3.67 12.61
C GLU A 199 17.09 -4.34 13.97
N ASN A 200 17.13 -3.55 15.04
CA ASN A 200 16.90 -4.05 16.40
C ASN A 200 15.54 -3.61 16.91
N PHE A 201 14.83 -4.53 17.56
CA PHE A 201 13.64 -4.20 18.33
C PHE A 201 13.72 -4.89 19.69
N LYS A 202 13.89 -4.06 20.74
CA LYS A 202 14.25 -4.53 22.08
C LYS A 202 15.49 -5.43 22.02
N SER A 203 15.40 -6.64 22.56
CA SER A 203 16.49 -7.63 22.56
C SER A 203 16.58 -8.44 21.26
N HIS A 204 15.70 -8.23 20.29
CA HIS A 204 15.70 -8.98 19.03
C HIS A 204 16.47 -8.24 17.94
N HIS A 205 17.38 -8.97 17.29
CA HIS A 205 18.18 -8.51 16.17
C HIS A 205 17.70 -9.16 14.87
N ASP A 206 17.19 -8.38 13.92
CA ASP A 206 16.96 -8.81 12.54
C ASP A 206 18.21 -8.49 11.71
N SER A 207 18.90 -9.53 11.24
CA SER A 207 20.09 -9.39 10.39
C SER A 207 19.77 -8.91 8.97
N LYS A 208 18.50 -8.99 8.56
CA LYS A 208 17.95 -8.49 7.29
C LYS A 208 18.90 -8.68 6.08
N PRO A 209 19.25 -9.93 5.73
CA PRO A 209 20.31 -10.24 4.76
C PRO A 209 20.07 -9.70 3.34
N ASN A 210 18.82 -9.33 3.03
CA ASN A 210 18.43 -8.80 1.72
C ASN A 210 18.24 -7.28 1.71
N GLY A 211 18.52 -6.63 2.84
CA GLY A 211 18.35 -5.19 2.96
C GLY A 211 16.90 -4.74 2.75
N PRO A 212 16.69 -3.55 2.19
CA PRO A 212 15.38 -2.98 1.88
C PRO A 212 14.76 -3.68 0.68
N THR A 213 13.57 -4.25 0.85
CA THR A 213 12.84 -4.99 -0.19
C THR A 213 11.34 -4.68 -0.19
N ALA A 214 10.94 -3.54 0.41
CA ALA A 214 9.55 -3.18 0.52
C ALA A 214 8.92 -2.79 -0.82
N VAL A 215 7.63 -3.07 -0.94
CA VAL A 215 6.76 -2.68 -2.04
C VAL A 215 5.58 -1.91 -1.48
N ALA A 216 5.19 -0.82 -2.14
CA ALA A 216 4.05 -0.03 -1.74
C ALA A 216 3.34 0.60 -2.95
N LEU A 217 2.04 0.83 -2.82
CA LEU A 217 1.21 1.45 -3.85
C LEU A 217 -0.01 2.13 -3.22
N ASP A 218 -0.42 3.27 -3.79
CA ASP A 218 -1.67 3.92 -3.43
C ASP A 218 -2.84 3.56 -4.36
N PHE A 219 -4.03 3.53 -3.78
CA PHE A 219 -5.30 3.29 -4.46
C PHE A 219 -6.27 4.40 -4.12
N THR A 220 -6.92 4.95 -5.14
CA THR A 220 -7.98 5.95 -5.00
C THR A 220 -9.30 5.33 -5.45
N PHE A 221 -10.25 5.19 -4.54
CA PHE A 221 -11.57 4.65 -4.81
C PHE A 221 -12.56 5.79 -5.15
N ALA A 222 -13.01 5.85 -6.39
CA ALA A 222 -13.84 6.93 -6.90
C ALA A 222 -15.28 6.83 -6.38
N GLY A 223 -15.78 7.92 -5.78
CA GLY A 223 -17.15 8.00 -5.26
C GLY A 223 -17.40 7.20 -3.97
N ALA A 224 -16.36 6.58 -3.39
CA ALA A 224 -16.49 5.79 -2.18
C ALA A 224 -16.56 6.67 -0.93
N HIS A 225 -17.57 6.45 -0.08
CA HIS A 225 -17.75 7.17 1.18
C HIS A 225 -17.04 6.43 2.33
N TYR A 226 -17.07 5.10 2.28
CA TYR A 226 -16.56 4.23 3.34
C TYR A 226 -15.64 3.16 2.76
N ALA A 227 -14.66 2.75 3.56
CA ALA A 227 -13.81 1.59 3.30
C ALA A 227 -13.99 0.58 4.43
N TYR A 228 -13.92 -0.69 4.10
CA TYR A 228 -14.14 -1.84 5.00
C TYR A 228 -13.13 -2.93 4.71
N GLY A 229 -13.04 -3.91 5.63
CA GLY A 229 -12.20 -5.09 5.46
C GLY A 229 -10.90 -4.96 6.24
N ILE A 230 -9.81 -5.49 5.65
CA ILE A 230 -8.49 -5.64 6.26
C ILE A 230 -8.51 -6.13 7.71
N PRO A 231 -9.31 -7.16 8.09
CA PRO A 231 -9.29 -7.69 9.45
C PRO A 231 -7.94 -8.35 9.76
N LEU A 232 -7.56 -8.55 11.03
CA LEU A 232 -8.36 -8.41 12.25
C LEU A 232 -7.91 -7.24 13.12
N HIS A 233 -8.81 -6.30 13.39
CA HIS A 233 -8.63 -5.18 14.31
C HIS A 233 -9.81 -5.08 15.26
N ALA A 234 -9.54 -4.69 16.50
CA ALA A 234 -10.58 -4.38 17.47
C ALA A 234 -11.08 -2.94 17.25
N ASP A 235 -11.64 -2.65 16.07
CA ASP A 235 -12.06 -1.31 15.68
C ASP A 235 -13.47 -1.30 15.05
N SER A 236 -13.94 -0.13 14.60
CA SER A 236 -15.22 -0.01 13.89
C SER A 236 -15.20 -0.77 12.56
N PHE A 237 -16.37 -1.25 12.13
CA PHE A 237 -16.52 -1.92 10.84
C PHE A 237 -16.08 -1.03 9.66
N ALA A 238 -16.53 0.23 9.64
CA ALA A 238 -16.00 1.23 8.73
C ALA A 238 -14.61 1.68 9.20
N LEU A 239 -13.63 1.61 8.32
CA LEU A 239 -12.24 1.96 8.60
C LEU A 239 -12.09 3.48 8.78
N LYS A 240 -11.30 3.87 9.78
CA LYS A 240 -11.04 5.26 10.15
C LYS A 240 -9.88 5.84 9.35
N SER A 241 -9.79 7.18 9.35
CA SER A 241 -8.61 7.88 8.82
C SER A 241 -7.39 7.63 9.72
N THR A 242 -6.23 7.37 9.12
CA THR A 242 -4.97 7.10 9.84
C THR A 242 -4.01 8.29 9.81
N LYS A 243 -4.43 9.42 9.22
CA LYS A 243 -3.63 10.65 9.06
C LYS A 243 -2.99 11.16 10.35
N ASN A 244 -3.70 11.05 11.48
CA ASN A 244 -3.25 11.52 12.79
C ASN A 244 -2.79 10.38 13.73
N GLY A 245 -2.40 9.23 13.18
CA GLY A 245 -2.02 8.06 13.97
C GLY A 245 -1.18 7.04 13.21
N ASP A 246 -1.11 5.82 13.73
CA ASP A 246 -0.50 4.70 13.02
C ASP A 246 -1.45 4.15 11.93
N PRO A 247 -0.91 3.62 10.82
CA PRO A 247 -1.69 2.88 9.83
C PRO A 247 -2.29 1.60 10.41
N TYR A 248 -3.32 1.04 9.77
CA TYR A 248 -3.77 -0.32 10.08
C TYR A 248 -2.65 -1.31 9.79
N ARG A 249 -2.30 -2.13 10.79
CA ARG A 249 -1.23 -3.13 10.65
C ARG A 249 -1.82 -4.51 10.43
N LEU A 250 -1.30 -5.23 9.45
CA LEU A 250 -1.60 -6.63 9.16
C LEU A 250 -0.34 -7.45 9.40
N PHE A 251 -0.28 -8.04 10.59
CA PHE A 251 0.79 -8.93 11.02
C PHE A 251 0.25 -9.81 12.14
N ASN A 252 0.18 -11.12 11.94
CA ASN A 252 -0.44 -12.01 12.91
C ASN A 252 0.39 -12.03 14.20
N LEU A 253 -0.19 -11.48 15.28
CA LEU A 253 0.45 -11.28 16.56
C LEU A 253 -0.44 -11.83 17.67
N ASP A 254 0.20 -12.41 18.69
CA ASP A 254 -0.44 -12.71 19.96
C ASP A 254 -0.43 -11.45 20.84
N VAL A 255 -1.58 -10.77 20.89
CA VAL A 255 -1.74 -9.49 21.59
C VAL A 255 -2.55 -9.69 22.86
N PHE A 256 -1.83 -9.96 23.95
CA PHE A 256 -2.42 -10.11 25.28
C PHE A 256 -3.18 -8.84 25.70
N GLU A 257 -4.41 -9.02 26.19
CA GLU A 257 -5.30 -7.94 26.68
C GLU A 257 -5.44 -6.76 25.69
N TYR A 258 -5.65 -7.09 24.40
CA TYR A 258 -5.80 -6.08 23.35
C TYR A 258 -6.85 -5.02 23.71
N GLU A 259 -6.53 -3.77 23.38
CA GLU A 259 -7.45 -2.63 23.55
C GLU A 259 -8.42 -2.51 22.37
N LEU A 260 -9.52 -1.78 22.58
CA LEU A 260 -10.50 -1.46 21.54
C LEU A 260 -10.14 -0.16 20.81
N HIS A 261 -10.80 0.06 19.68
CA HIS A 261 -10.79 1.27 18.84
C HIS A 261 -9.40 1.73 18.38
N ASN A 262 -8.55 0.81 17.96
CA ASN A 262 -7.20 1.12 17.49
C ASN A 262 -6.75 0.24 16.31
N PRO A 263 -5.75 0.68 15.53
CA PRO A 263 -5.30 0.01 14.31
C PRO A 263 -4.23 -1.08 14.52
N MET A 264 -3.96 -1.50 15.77
CA MET A 264 -2.94 -2.52 16.06
C MET A 264 -3.33 -3.88 15.47
N ALA A 265 -2.38 -4.56 14.86
CA ALA A 265 -2.60 -5.91 14.34
C ALA A 265 -2.95 -6.89 15.46
N LEU A 266 -3.81 -7.86 15.15
CA LEU A 266 -4.18 -8.96 16.05
C LEU A 266 -3.80 -10.31 15.42
N TYR A 267 -4.57 -11.36 15.68
CA TYR A 267 -4.20 -12.76 15.42
C TYR A 267 -4.26 -13.20 13.94
N GLY A 268 -4.98 -12.47 13.10
CA GLY A 268 -5.23 -12.84 11.71
C GLY A 268 -5.18 -11.63 10.79
N SER A 269 -4.84 -11.88 9.52
CA SER A 269 -4.69 -10.86 8.50
C SER A 269 -5.34 -11.32 7.20
N ILE A 270 -6.32 -10.56 6.70
CA ILE A 270 -6.91 -10.75 5.36
C ILE A 270 -6.75 -9.44 4.60
N PRO A 271 -5.80 -9.32 3.66
CA PRO A 271 -5.48 -8.05 2.99
C PRO A 271 -6.46 -7.71 1.85
N MET A 272 -7.76 -7.73 2.16
CA MET A 272 -8.86 -7.37 1.26
C MET A 272 -9.54 -6.10 1.77
N LEU A 273 -9.57 -5.07 0.92
CA LEU A 273 -10.26 -3.82 1.20
C LEU A 273 -11.41 -3.64 0.22
N VAL A 274 -12.56 -3.27 0.75
CA VAL A 274 -13.77 -2.96 -0.04
C VAL A 274 -14.15 -1.52 0.22
N ALA A 275 -14.31 -0.74 -0.85
CA ALA A 275 -14.76 0.63 -0.79
C ALA A 275 -16.19 0.72 -1.35
N HIS A 276 -17.06 1.43 -0.65
CA HIS A 276 -18.48 1.53 -0.98
C HIS A 276 -18.92 2.98 -1.09
N GLY A 277 -19.62 3.28 -2.18
CA GLY A 277 -20.34 4.53 -2.41
C GLY A 277 -21.76 4.27 -2.92
N PRO A 278 -22.57 5.34 -3.06
CA PRO A 278 -23.97 5.20 -3.50
C PRO A 278 -24.14 4.57 -4.90
N SER A 279 -23.17 4.79 -5.79
CA SER A 279 -23.22 4.35 -7.19
C SER A 279 -22.42 3.08 -7.49
N MET A 280 -21.43 2.74 -6.65
CA MET A 280 -20.48 1.68 -6.93
C MET A 280 -19.87 1.11 -5.66
N THR A 281 -19.60 -0.20 -5.70
CA THR A 281 -18.69 -0.87 -4.76
C THR A 281 -17.52 -1.40 -5.57
N SER A 282 -16.31 -1.20 -5.08
CA SER A 282 -15.09 -1.68 -5.71
C SER A 282 -14.11 -2.14 -4.64
N GLY A 283 -13.22 -3.06 -4.98
CA GLY A 283 -12.32 -3.67 -4.00
C GLY A 283 -10.91 -3.88 -4.51
N VAL A 284 -9.97 -3.91 -3.58
CA VAL A 284 -8.61 -4.37 -3.83
C VAL A 284 -8.31 -5.53 -2.90
N PHE A 285 -7.95 -6.68 -3.47
CA PHE A 285 -7.33 -7.77 -2.72
C PHE A 285 -5.82 -7.74 -2.98
N TRP A 286 -5.06 -7.32 -1.96
CA TRP A 286 -3.60 -7.23 -1.99
C TRP A 286 -3.00 -8.58 -1.60
N LEU A 287 -2.70 -9.43 -2.58
CA LEU A 287 -2.25 -10.80 -2.35
C LEU A 287 -0.78 -10.82 -1.92
N ASN A 288 -0.56 -10.55 -0.63
CA ASN A 288 0.76 -10.44 -0.03
C ASN A 288 0.74 -10.99 1.40
N ALA A 289 1.73 -11.81 1.73
CA ALA A 289 1.81 -12.54 3.01
C ALA A 289 2.78 -11.93 4.02
N ALA A 290 3.58 -10.92 3.66
CA ALA A 290 4.49 -10.27 4.59
C ALA A 290 3.79 -9.16 5.39
N GLU A 291 4.46 -8.65 6.43
CA GLU A 291 3.97 -7.56 7.26
C GLU A 291 3.49 -6.39 6.38
N THR A 292 2.23 -6.00 6.56
CA THR A 292 1.59 -4.99 5.71
C THR A 292 1.03 -3.85 6.56
N TRP A 293 1.23 -2.61 6.11
CA TRP A 293 0.66 -1.40 6.72
C TRP A 293 -0.25 -0.69 5.73
N VAL A 294 -1.41 -0.24 6.19
CA VAL A 294 -2.46 0.36 5.37
C VAL A 294 -2.84 1.73 5.94
N ASP A 295 -2.38 2.79 5.27
CA ASP A 295 -2.84 4.16 5.54
C ASP A 295 -4.15 4.42 4.80
N ILE A 296 -5.07 5.16 5.43
CA ILE A 296 -6.37 5.54 4.90
C ILE A 296 -6.57 7.04 5.11
N ASP A 297 -6.78 7.78 4.03
CA ASP A 297 -7.21 9.18 4.12
C ASP A 297 -8.73 9.30 4.04
N GLY A 298 -9.30 10.20 4.85
CA GLY A 298 -10.71 10.57 4.79
C GLY A 298 -11.01 11.58 3.69
N THR A 299 -12.26 11.59 3.23
CA THR A 299 -12.79 12.61 2.30
C THR A 299 -12.73 14.03 2.88
N HIS A 300 -12.81 14.16 4.21
CA HIS A 300 -12.70 15.42 4.93
C HIS A 300 -11.25 15.92 5.13
N ASP A 301 -10.25 15.12 4.76
CA ASP A 301 -8.83 15.45 4.95
C ASP A 301 -8.19 16.15 3.74
N GLN A 302 -8.99 16.44 2.70
CA GLN A 302 -8.55 17.10 1.48
C GLN A 302 -8.22 18.58 1.68
N ASN A 303 -7.07 19.01 1.16
CA ASN A 303 -6.66 20.42 1.16
C ASN A 303 -7.66 21.27 0.35
N VAL A 304 -7.92 22.50 0.83
CA VAL A 304 -8.88 23.48 0.28
C VAL A 304 -8.77 23.65 -1.25
N MET A 305 -7.56 23.56 -1.82
CA MET A 305 -7.33 23.65 -3.27
C MET A 305 -7.92 22.48 -4.06
N SER A 306 -7.85 21.24 -3.53
CA SER A 306 -8.48 20.08 -4.18
C SER A 306 -10.00 20.12 -4.10
N SER A 307 -10.55 20.67 -3.00
CA SER A 307 -11.99 20.92 -2.87
C SER A 307 -12.50 21.96 -3.87
N ILE A 308 -11.70 22.99 -4.20
CA ILE A 308 -12.09 24.01 -5.19
C ILE A 308 -12.10 23.45 -6.62
N VAL A 309 -11.09 22.64 -7.00
CA VAL A 309 -11.06 22.00 -8.33
C VAL A 309 -12.21 21.01 -8.48
N ASN A 310 -12.50 20.23 -7.43
CA ASN A 310 -13.63 19.31 -7.40
C ASN A 310 -14.99 20.03 -7.46
N PHE A 311 -15.12 21.19 -6.80
CA PHE A 311 -16.31 22.04 -6.85
C PHE A 311 -16.54 22.68 -8.24
N VAL A 312 -15.49 23.18 -8.88
CA VAL A 312 -15.56 23.81 -10.22
C VAL A 312 -15.89 22.79 -11.32
N LEU A 313 -15.54 21.51 -11.12
CA LEU A 313 -15.85 20.42 -12.05
C LEU A 313 -17.21 19.73 -11.76
N GLY A 314 -18.00 20.21 -10.80
CA GLY A 314 -19.29 19.59 -10.43
C GLY A 314 -19.16 18.19 -9.81
N LEU A 315 -17.95 17.85 -9.36
CA LEU A 315 -17.55 16.54 -8.90
C LEU A 315 -17.48 16.58 -7.36
N CYS A 316 -18.56 16.24 -6.66
CA CYS A 316 -18.49 15.95 -5.23
C CYS A 316 -17.78 14.60 -5.03
N VAL A 317 -16.47 14.54 -5.30
CA VAL A 317 -15.73 13.26 -5.27
C VAL A 317 -15.34 12.94 -3.85
N HIS A 318 -16.17 12.12 -3.22
CA HIS A 318 -15.71 11.32 -2.10
C HIS A 318 -14.63 10.38 -2.63
N LEU A 319 -13.40 10.59 -2.17
CA LEU A 319 -12.23 9.77 -2.49
C LEU A 319 -11.72 9.13 -1.21
N LYS A 320 -11.50 7.82 -1.26
CA LYS A 320 -10.69 7.10 -0.28
C LYS A 320 -9.34 6.82 -0.90
N LEU A 321 -8.29 7.44 -0.35
CA LEU A 321 -6.90 7.09 -0.66
C LEU A 321 -6.46 6.01 0.34
N VAL A 322 -5.90 4.94 -0.19
CA VAL A 322 -5.35 3.84 0.60
C VAL A 322 -3.92 3.63 0.15
N HIS A 323 -2.96 3.67 1.07
CA HIS A 323 -1.56 3.37 0.77
C HIS A 323 -1.16 2.08 1.50
N ILE A 324 -0.87 1.03 0.72
CA ILE A 324 -0.51 -0.29 1.24
C ILE A 324 1.00 -0.47 1.05
N SER A 325 1.72 -0.83 2.11
CA SER A 325 3.16 -1.13 2.06
C SER A 325 3.47 -2.50 2.68
N CYS A 326 4.43 -3.22 2.12
CA CYS A 326 4.80 -4.56 2.59
C CYS A 326 6.28 -4.90 2.33
N GLN A 327 6.91 -5.70 3.20
CA GLN A 327 8.36 -5.82 3.30
C GLN A 327 9.08 -6.70 2.24
N ARG A 328 8.46 -7.71 1.59
CA ARG A 328 9.25 -8.80 0.92
C ARG A 328 8.69 -9.46 -0.34
N VAL A 329 7.52 -9.10 -0.83
CA VAL A 329 6.78 -9.88 -1.84
C VAL A 329 6.70 -9.09 -3.14
N ALA A 330 6.50 -9.78 -4.27
CA ALA A 330 6.09 -9.11 -5.50
C ALA A 330 4.80 -8.30 -5.27
N LEU A 331 4.60 -7.25 -6.05
CA LEU A 331 3.38 -6.46 -6.00
C LEU A 331 2.30 -7.23 -6.77
N LEU A 332 1.37 -7.90 -6.07
CA LEU A 332 0.29 -8.67 -6.69
C LEU A 332 -1.04 -8.30 -6.07
N MET A 333 -2.00 -7.92 -6.92
CA MET A 333 -3.32 -7.53 -6.44
C MET A 333 -4.42 -7.78 -7.47
N TYR A 334 -5.64 -7.85 -6.96
CA TYR A 334 -6.86 -8.01 -7.73
C TYR A 334 -7.75 -6.79 -7.51
N PHE A 335 -8.25 -6.23 -8.60
CA PHE A 335 -9.23 -5.15 -8.63
C PHE A 335 -10.59 -5.77 -8.92
N LEU A 336 -11.50 -5.66 -7.97
CA LEU A 336 -12.83 -6.27 -7.95
C LEU A 336 -13.91 -5.21 -8.21
#